data_AF-A0A8X6FA90-F1
#
_entry.id   AF-A0A8X6FA90-F1
#
_cell.length_a   1.000
_cell.length_b   1.000
_cell.length_c   1.000
_cell.angle_alpha   90.00
_cell.angle_beta   90.00
_cell.angle_gamma   90.00
#
_symmetry.space_group_name_H-M   'P 1'
#
loop_
_entity.id
_entity.type
_entity.pdbx_description
1 polymer ?
#
loop_
_entity_poly.entity_id
_entity_poly.type
_entity_poly.pdbx_seq_one_letter_code
_entity_poly.pdbx_strand_id
1 'polypeptide(L)' 'MPTQAVGHLIGVINGVDFGLSKLFANISQFGMEQTVSADVQNITSEIASKMKFLIPLLTPIYWTTAYEMGDAVNGYT' A
#
# COMPACT_ATOMS: atom_id res chain seq x y z
N MET A 1 0.44 -16.29 -3.46
CA MET A 1 0.12 -14.86 -3.31
C MET A 1 1.20 -14.04 -3.99
N PRO A 2 0.89 -12.91 -4.63
CA PRO A 2 1.93 -11.98 -5.05
C PRO A 2 2.70 -11.58 -3.79
N THR A 3 3.98 -11.90 -3.73
CA THR A 3 4.85 -11.40 -2.65
C THR A 3 5.10 -9.89 -2.82
N GLN A 4 4.69 -9.33 -3.96
CA GLN A 4 4.94 -7.96 -4.36
C GLN A 4 3.72 -7.36 -5.08
N ALA A 5 3.44 -6.09 -4.82
CA ALA A 5 2.54 -5.26 -5.60
C ALA A 5 3.31 -4.03 -6.10
N VAL A 6 3.16 -3.69 -7.38
CA VAL A 6 3.85 -2.56 -8.02
C VAL A 6 2.82 -1.69 -8.71
N GLY A 7 2.95 -0.38 -8.57
CA GLY A 7 2.03 0.56 -9.18
C GLY A 7 2.56 1.98 -9.23
N HIS A 8 1.66 2.88 -9.57
CA HIS A 8 1.90 4.32 -9.60
C HIS A 8 0.90 5.04 -8.72
N LEU A 9 1.32 6.15 -8.09
CA LEU A 9 0.41 7.06 -7.40
C LEU A 9 0.47 8.42 -8.09
N ILE A 10 -0.68 9.08 -8.16
CA ILE A 10 -0.83 10.45 -8.64
C ILE A 10 -1.80 11.14 -7.67
N GLY A 11 -1.53 12.38 -7.29
CA GLY A 11 -2.45 13.10 -6.44
C GLY A 11 -1.96 14.47 -6.00
N VAL A 12 -2.83 15.13 -5.24
CA VAL A 12 -2.62 16.46 -4.68
C VAL A 12 -2.82 16.37 -3.16
N ILE A 13 -1.85 16.85 -2.39
CA ILE A 13 -1.93 16.89 -0.92
C ILE A 13 -1.78 18.33 -0.46
N ASN A 14 -2.80 18.86 0.21
CA ASN A 14 -2.85 20.24 0.71
C ASN A 14 -2.49 21.27 -0.38
N GLY A 15 -3.02 21.09 -1.60
CA GLY A 15 -2.78 21.96 -2.75
C GLY A 15 -1.45 21.76 -3.48
N VAL A 16 -0.60 20.82 -3.03
CA VAL A 16 0.66 20.47 -3.70
C VAL A 16 0.49 19.19 -4.51
N ASP A 17 0.63 19.30 -5.83
CA ASP A 17 0.67 18.17 -6.75
C ASP A 17 2.03 17.47 -6.67
N PHE A 18 2.04 16.14 -6.57
CA PHE A 18 3.27 15.33 -6.54
C PHE A 18 3.51 14.50 -7.81
N GLY A 19 2.66 14.63 -8.82
CA GLY A 19 2.80 13.99 -10.12
C GLY A 19 2.83 12.46 -10.04
N LEU A 20 3.50 11.84 -11.03
CA LEU A 20 3.63 10.38 -11.14
C LEU A 20 4.73 9.86 -10.21
N SER A 21 4.33 9.23 -9.11
CA SER A 21 5.24 8.51 -8.21
C SER A 21 5.13 7.00 -8.42
N LYS A 22 6.14 6.25 -7.93
CA LYS A 22 6.16 4.78 -8.02
C LYS A 22 5.87 4.19 -6.64
N LEU A 23 5.03 3.16 -6.59
CA LEU A 23 4.73 2.38 -5.40
C LEU A 23 5.28 0.97 -5.59
N PHE A 24 6.08 0.52 -4.63
CA PHE A 24 6.52 -0.87 -4.50
C PHE A 24 6.09 -1.38 -3.13
N ALA A 25 5.29 -2.43 -3.07
CA ALA A 25 4.91 -3.06 -1.82
C ALA A 25 5.37 -4.51 -1.79
N ASN A 26 5.94 -4.94 -0.66
CA ASN A 26 6.22 -6.33 -0.35
C ASN A 26 5.21 -6.81 0.71
N ILE A 27 4.76 -8.05 0.55
CA ILE A 27 3.82 -8.69 1.46
C ILE A 27 4.53 -9.88 2.10
N SER A 28 4.60 -9.89 3.43
CA SER A 28 5.18 -10.99 4.20
C SER A 28 4.16 -11.57 5.16
N GLN A 29 4.15 -12.90 5.26
CA GLN A 29 3.24 -13.64 6.13
C GLN A 29 4.02 -14.35 7.24
N PHE A 30 3.50 -14.28 8.47
CA PHE A 30 3.98 -15.07 9.59
C PHE A 30 2.79 -15.68 10.35
N GLY A 31 2.53 -16.97 10.13
CA GLY A 31 1.31 -17.62 10.64
C GLY A 31 0.04 -16.99 10.04
N MET A 32 -0.81 -16.43 10.91
CA MET A 32 -2.03 -15.71 10.52
C MET A 32 -1.80 -14.20 10.30
N GLU A 33 -0.61 -13.70 10.62
CA GLU A 33 -0.27 -12.28 10.46
C GLU A 33 0.18 -11.97 9.04
N GLN A 34 -0.34 -10.88 8.48
CA GLN A 34 0.01 -10.34 7.17
C GLN A 34 0.58 -8.94 7.35
N THR A 35 1.81 -8.73 6.89
CA THR A 35 2.46 -7.42 6.89
C THR A 35 2.61 -6.93 5.46
N VAL A 36 2.11 -5.73 5.18
CA VAL A 36 2.36 -5.01 3.93
C VAL A 36 3.38 -3.90 4.22
N SER A 37 4.53 -3.95 3.58
CA SER A 37 5.55 -2.91 3.62
C SER A 37 5.66 -2.26 2.27
N ALA A 38 5.52 -0.92 2.20
CA ALA A 38 5.53 -0.19 0.94
C ALA A 38 6.57 0.91 0.91
N ASP A 39 7.16 1.10 -0.26
CA ASP A 39 8.11 2.13 -0.63
C ASP A 39 7.50 2.99 -1.74
N VAL A 40 7.45 4.31 -1.51
CA VAL A 40 6.98 5.29 -2.49
C VAL A 40 8.15 6.14 -2.93
N GLN A 41 8.48 6.06 -4.21
CA GLN A 41 9.60 6.76 -4.82
C GLN A 41 9.13 7.94 -5.67
N ASN A 42 10.06 8.87 -5.95
CA ASN A 42 9.81 10.08 -6.74
C ASN A 42 8.84 11.06 -6.05
N ILE A 43 8.91 11.18 -4.72
CA ILE A 43 8.19 12.19 -3.95
C ILE A 43 9.18 13.10 -3.21
N THR A 44 8.79 14.36 -2.98
CA THR A 44 9.60 15.29 -2.17
C THR A 44 9.46 14.98 -0.68
N SER A 45 10.42 15.42 0.13
CA SER A 45 10.39 15.25 1.60
C SER A 45 9.15 15.89 2.25
N GLU A 46 8.67 17.00 1.70
CA GLU A 46 7.44 17.67 2.15
C GLU A 46 6.21 16.76 1.97
N ILE A 47 6.05 16.17 0.78
CA ILE A 47 4.95 15.25 0.49
C ILE A 47 5.08 13.97 1.32
N ALA A 48 6.28 13.41 1.42
CA ALA A 48 6.56 12.21 2.22
C ALA A 48 6.15 12.39 3.69
N SER A 49 6.42 13.56 4.28
CA SER A 49 6.01 13.86 5.67
C SER A 49 4.49 13.86 5.84
N LYS A 50 3.75 14.43 4.87
CA LYS A 50 2.28 14.49 4.89
C LYS A 50 1.64 13.12 4.62
N MET A 51 2.25 12.29 3.76
CA MET A 51 1.75 10.95 3.40
C MET A 51 1.77 9.96 4.56
N LYS A 52 2.52 10.20 5.64
CA LYS A 52 2.56 9.31 6.82
C LYS A 52 1.19 9.05 7.45
N PHE A 53 0.24 9.96 7.28
CA PHE A 53 -1.13 9.82 7.76
C PHE A 53 -2.06 9.11 6.77
N LEU A 54 -1.59 8.83 5.55
CA LEU A 54 -2.35 8.25 4.45
C LEU A 54 -2.03 6.76 4.25
N ILE A 55 -1.66 6.05 5.33
CA ILE A 55 -1.49 4.58 5.31
C ILE A 55 -2.69 3.83 4.69
N PRO A 56 -3.95 4.28 4.84
CA PRO A 56 -5.09 3.64 4.16
C PRO A 56 -4.99 3.55 2.63
N LEU A 57 -4.07 4.27 1.98
CA LEU A 57 -3.77 4.08 0.55
C LEU A 57 -3.36 2.65 0.22
N LEU A 58 -2.83 1.89 1.19
CA LEU A 58 -2.42 0.50 1.02
C LEU A 58 -3.56 -0.50 1.29
N THR A 59 -4.76 -0.05 1.67
CA THR A 59 -5.88 -0.93 2.02
C THR A 59 -6.25 -1.92 0.91
N PRO A 60 -6.29 -1.55 -0.39
CA PRO A 60 -6.57 -2.53 -1.44
C PRO A 60 -5.54 -3.66 -1.47
N ILE A 61 -4.25 -3.35 -1.27
CA ILE A 61 -3.17 -4.34 -1.23
C ILE A 61 -3.36 -5.24 0.00
N TYR A 62 -3.52 -4.65 1.19
CA TYR A 62 -3.81 -5.39 2.42
C TYR A 62 -5.02 -6.32 2.26
N TRP A 63 -6.10 -5.82 1.67
CA TRP A 63 -7.33 -6.60 1.54
C TRP A 63 -7.17 -7.79 0.59
N THR A 64 -6.48 -7.62 -0.53
CA THR A 64 -6.21 -8.73 -1.45
C THR A 64 -5.30 -9.82 -0.87
N THR A 65 -4.64 -9.56 0.26
CA THR A 65 -3.71 -10.50 0.89
C THR A 65 -4.09 -10.87 2.32
N ALA A 66 -5.26 -10.44 2.80
CA ALA A 66 -5.67 -10.71 4.17
C ALA A 66 -5.79 -12.22 4.42
N TYR A 67 -5.45 -12.63 5.65
CA TYR A 67 -5.60 -14.01 6.07
C TYR A 67 -7.09 -14.35 6.18
N GLU A 68 -7.53 -15.34 5.41
CA GLU A 68 -8.90 -15.83 5.44
C GLU A 68 -9.16 -16.67 6.70
N MET A 69 -10.29 -16.44 7.35
CA MET A 69 -10.67 -17.13 8.58
C MET A 69 -12.12 -17.61 8.51
N GLY A 70 -12.31 -18.93 8.65
CA GLY A 70 -13.63 -19.53 8.47
C GLY A 70 -14.13 -19.32 7.04
N ASP A 71 -15.33 -18.75 6.90
CA ASP A 71 -15.95 -18.45 5.60
C ASP A 71 -15.59 -17.05 5.06
N ALA A 72 -14.76 -16.28 5.77
CA ALA A 72 -14.32 -14.96 5.30
C ALA A 72 -13.28 -15.10 4.19
N VAL A 73 -13.61 -14.65 2.99
CA VAL A 73 -12.73 -14.62 1.81
C VAL A 73 -12.09 -13.26 1.66
N ASN A 74 -10.86 -13.21 1.18
CA ASN A 74 -10.13 -11.97 0.96
C ASN A 74 -10.52 -11.26 -0.34
N GLY A 75 -9.89 -10.12 -0.65
CA GLY A 75 -10.22 -9.34 -1.86
C GLY A 75 -9.74 -9.96 -3.17
N TYR A 76 -9.02 -11.09 -3.14
CA TYR A 76 -8.44 -11.75 -4.31
C TYR A 76 -9.12 -13.07 -4.66
N THR A 77 -9.49 -13.86 -3.65
CA THR A 77 -10.07 -15.20 -3.80
C THR A 77 -11.56 -15.16 -4.14
#